data_AF-A0A973I6U1-F1
#
_entry.id   AF-A0A973I6U1-F1
#
_cell.length_a   1.000
_cell.length_b   1.000
_cell.length_c   1.000
_cell.angle_alpha   90.00
_cell.angle_beta   90.00
_cell.angle_gamma   90.00
#
_symmetry.space_group_name_H-M   'P 1'
#
loop_
_entity.id
_entity.type
_entity.pdbx_description
1 polymer ?
#
loop_
_entity_poly.entity_id
_entity_poly.type
_entity_poly.pdbx_seq_one_letter_code
_entity_poly.pdbx_strand_id
1 'polypeptide(L)'
;MQFIARMSSLGVALILCFATLIYLSSGIIITYLIDARYQQAIIYIPGLLLFCIIKQIAELFNLGCYIKQKTWSVLYIDFTTAIVALTGCYILSGYYQVFGVIWGLVIAQIFRAVAFYVVSQKVLAFHYMWRQLLWLALACIGLVTFITLTVSIYLQVLIVFFSLFVFGYFFYINGFIGENKKLSYIIAAVRLKLKV
;
A
#
# COMPACT_ATOMS: atom_id res chain seq x y z
N MET A 1 2.31 8.73 -20.54
CA MET A 1 3.05 8.10 -19.43
C MET A 1 2.82 8.79 -18.08
N GLN A 2 2.79 10.12 -17.99
CA GLN A 2 2.55 10.86 -16.74
C GLN A 2 1.22 10.51 -16.03
N PHE A 3 0.15 10.18 -16.78
CA PHE A 3 -1.15 9.78 -16.22
C PHE A 3 -1.08 8.46 -15.44
N ILE A 4 -0.36 7.45 -15.95
CA ILE A 4 -0.23 6.14 -15.30
C ILE A 4 0.64 6.27 -14.04
N ALA A 5 1.71 7.07 -14.11
CA ALA A 5 2.55 7.38 -12.94
C ALA A 5 1.74 8.07 -11.83
N ARG A 6 0.85 9.00 -12.19
CA ARG A 6 -0.02 9.69 -11.24
C ARG A 6 -1.10 8.79 -10.65
N MET A 7 -1.71 7.92 -11.44
CA MET A 7 -2.68 6.94 -10.92
C MET A 7 -2.01 5.93 -9.98
N SER A 8 -0.79 5.49 -10.31
CA SER A 8 -0.03 4.59 -9.46
C SER A 8 0.45 5.28 -8.16
N SER A 9 0.88 6.54 -8.20
CA SER A 9 1.22 7.26 -6.96
C SER A 9 -0.01 7.53 -6.08
N LEU A 10 -1.18 7.78 -6.68
CA LEU A 10 -2.45 7.86 -5.96
C LEU A 10 -2.74 6.56 -5.23
N GLY A 11 -2.65 5.43 -5.94
CA GLY A 11 -2.87 4.11 -5.36
C GLY A 11 -2.00 3.90 -4.12
N VAL A 12 -0.68 4.12 -4.23
CA VAL A 12 0.24 3.96 -3.09
C VAL A 12 -0.10 4.90 -1.93
N ALA A 13 -0.43 6.17 -2.20
CA ALA A 13 -0.82 7.12 -1.16
C ALA A 13 -2.09 6.69 -0.42
N LEU A 14 -3.07 6.16 -1.17
CA LEU A 14 -4.36 5.73 -0.64
C LEU A 14 -4.22 4.44 0.18
N ILE A 15 -3.32 3.53 -0.23
CA ILE A 15 -2.95 2.33 0.53
C ILE A 15 -2.29 2.71 1.86
N LEU A 16 -1.35 3.65 1.85
CA LEU A 16 -0.70 4.13 3.08
C LEU A 16 -1.72 4.75 4.04
N CYS A 17 -2.63 5.58 3.52
CA CYS A 17 -3.73 6.17 4.30
C CYS A 17 -4.61 5.09 4.95
N PHE A 18 -5.10 4.12 4.16
CA PHE A 18 -5.93 3.04 4.71
C PHE A 18 -5.17 2.18 5.71
N ALA A 19 -3.92 1.82 5.43
CA ALA A 19 -3.11 1.03 6.35
C ALA A 19 -2.94 1.75 7.70
N THR A 20 -2.69 3.06 7.68
CA THR A 20 -2.64 3.87 8.91
C THR A 20 -3.98 3.96 9.62
N LEU A 21 -5.09 4.19 8.91
CA LEU A 21 -6.41 4.24 9.53
C LEU A 21 -6.78 2.91 10.19
N ILE A 22 -6.51 1.79 9.52
CA ILE A 22 -6.72 0.45 10.08
C ILE A 22 -5.89 0.26 11.34
N TYR A 23 -4.61 0.66 11.34
CA TYR A 23 -3.78 0.59 12.54
C TYR A 23 -4.34 1.43 13.68
N LEU A 24 -4.68 2.70 13.41
CA LEU A 24 -5.19 3.62 14.43
C LEU A 24 -6.51 3.12 15.02
N SER A 25 -7.42 2.60 14.19
CA SER A 25 -8.70 2.05 14.62
C SER A 25 -8.57 0.68 15.30
N SER A 26 -7.49 -0.08 15.04
CA SER A 26 -7.35 -1.45 15.54
C SER A 26 -7.41 -1.54 17.07
N GLY A 27 -6.77 -0.63 17.80
CA GLY A 27 -6.80 -0.63 19.27
C GLY A 27 -8.21 -0.41 19.83
N ILE A 28 -9.00 0.47 19.20
CA ILE A 28 -10.39 0.73 19.59
C ILE A 28 -11.26 -0.50 19.32
N ILE A 29 -11.15 -1.04 18.10
CA ILE A 29 -11.95 -2.19 17.66
C ILE A 29 -11.65 -3.40 18.52
N ILE A 30 -10.37 -3.69 18.82
CA ILE A 30 -10.02 -4.90 19.57
C ILE A 30 -10.40 -4.78 21.05
N THR A 31 -10.37 -3.57 21.61
CA THR A 31 -10.72 -3.37 23.03
C THR A 31 -12.23 -3.44 23.28
N TYR A 32 -13.05 -2.94 22.33
CA TYR A 32 -14.50 -2.84 22.53
C TYR A 32 -15.33 -3.87 21.77
N LEU A 33 -14.84 -4.36 20.64
CA LEU A 33 -15.61 -5.24 19.74
C LEU A 33 -15.18 -6.72 19.85
N ILE A 34 -13.98 -6.98 20.38
CA ILE A 34 -13.38 -8.31 20.44
C ILE A 34 -13.11 -8.70 21.90
N ASP A 35 -13.34 -9.97 22.22
CA ASP A 35 -13.11 -10.55 23.54
C ASP A 35 -11.63 -10.41 23.98
N ALA A 36 -11.41 -10.23 25.29
CA ALA A 36 -10.09 -9.97 25.88
C ALA A 36 -9.03 -11.03 25.53
N ARG A 37 -9.46 -12.24 25.19
CA ARG A 37 -8.60 -13.35 24.74
C ARG A 37 -7.80 -13.05 23.46
N TYR A 38 -8.24 -12.10 22.65
CA TYR A 38 -7.57 -11.72 21.40
C TYR A 38 -6.64 -10.51 21.53
N GLN A 39 -6.49 -9.93 22.71
CA GLN A 39 -5.60 -8.77 22.89
C GLN A 39 -4.13 -9.09 22.56
N GLN A 40 -3.70 -10.35 22.75
CA GLN A 40 -2.36 -10.78 22.34
C GLN A 40 -2.15 -10.74 20.82
N ALA A 41 -3.22 -10.82 20.02
CA ALA A 41 -3.12 -10.77 18.56
C ALA A 41 -2.81 -9.36 18.01
N ILE A 42 -2.97 -8.31 18.83
CA ILE A 42 -2.63 -6.92 18.47
C ILE A 42 -1.16 -6.82 18.04
N ILE A 43 -0.29 -7.63 18.65
CA ILE A 43 1.14 -7.62 18.39
C ILE A 43 1.49 -8.00 16.93
N TYR A 44 0.61 -8.72 16.23
CA TYR A 44 0.82 -9.17 14.85
C TYR A 44 0.36 -8.15 13.81
N ILE A 45 -0.52 -7.22 14.19
CA ILE A 45 -1.11 -6.21 13.30
C ILE A 45 -0.07 -5.38 12.54
N PRO A 46 1.01 -4.84 13.18
CA PRO A 46 1.98 -4.04 12.43
C PRO A 46 2.69 -4.85 11.34
N GLY A 47 3.03 -6.11 11.60
CA GLY A 47 3.65 -6.99 10.61
C GLY A 47 2.71 -7.34 9.45
N LEU A 48 1.43 -7.59 9.75
CA LEU A 48 0.40 -7.86 8.74
C LEU A 48 0.09 -6.61 7.89
N LEU A 49 0.08 -5.42 8.49
CA LEU A 49 -0.07 -4.18 7.75
C LEU A 49 1.13 -3.91 6.84
N LEU A 50 2.34 -4.16 7.31
CA LEU A 50 3.54 -4.04 6.48
C LEU A 50 3.45 -4.99 5.27
N PHE A 51 3.09 -6.25 5.51
CA PHE A 51 2.81 -7.21 4.45
C PHE A 51 1.76 -6.70 3.45
N CYS A 52 0.64 -6.17 3.96
CA CYS A 52 -0.44 -5.65 3.13
C CYS A 52 0.01 -4.47 2.25
N ILE A 53 0.74 -3.51 2.81
CA ILE A 53 1.30 -2.37 2.07
C ILE A 53 2.19 -2.86 0.94
N ILE A 54 3.15 -3.75 1.23
CA ILE A 54 4.10 -4.26 0.23
C ILE A 54 3.37 -5.06 -0.85
N LYS A 55 2.43 -5.94 -0.46
CA LYS A 55 1.60 -6.71 -1.39
C LYS A 55 0.84 -5.78 -2.33
N GLN A 56 0.21 -4.75 -1.81
CA GLN A 56 -0.61 -3.85 -2.59
C GLN A 56 0.24 -2.96 -3.54
N ILE A 57 1.45 -2.57 -3.12
CA ILE A 57 2.45 -1.92 -4.01
C ILE A 57 2.83 -2.88 -5.14
N ALA A 58 3.10 -4.16 -4.85
CA ALA A 58 3.45 -5.16 -5.84
C ALA A 58 2.30 -5.39 -6.85
N GLU A 59 1.05 -5.43 -6.40
CA GLU A 59 -0.13 -5.50 -7.27
C GLU A 59 -0.26 -4.28 -8.19
N LEU A 60 0.03 -3.08 -7.68
CA LEU A 60 0.01 -1.86 -8.48
C LEU A 60 1.09 -1.86 -9.57
N PHE A 61 2.27 -2.38 -9.27
CA PHE A 61 3.33 -2.60 -10.28
C PHE A 61 2.93 -3.68 -11.29
N ASN A 62 2.26 -4.74 -10.85
CA ASN A 62 1.76 -5.80 -11.72
C ASN A 62 0.76 -5.25 -12.76
N LEU A 63 -0.20 -4.42 -12.34
CA LEU A 63 -1.13 -3.74 -13.26
C LEU A 63 -0.40 -2.89 -14.32
N GLY A 64 0.73 -2.27 -13.95
CA GLY A 64 1.60 -1.56 -14.90
C GLY A 64 2.20 -2.46 -15.99
N CYS A 65 2.52 -3.71 -15.66
CA CYS A 65 3.05 -4.70 -16.60
C CYS A 65 1.98 -5.23 -17.58
N TYR A 66 0.72 -5.35 -17.13
CA TYR A 66 -0.40 -5.81 -17.97
C TYR A 66 -0.67 -4.88 -19.16
N ILE A 67 -0.41 -3.58 -19.01
CA ILE A 67 -0.58 -2.57 -20.09
C ILE A 67 0.31 -2.89 -21.30
N LYS A 68 1.42 -3.62 -21.14
CA LYS A 68 2.35 -4.00 -22.22
C LYS A 68 2.24 -5.47 -22.68
N GLN A 69 1.15 -6.17 -22.37
CA GLN A 69 0.85 -7.52 -22.86
C GLN A 69 1.91 -8.62 -22.57
N LYS A 70 2.67 -8.50 -21.48
CA LYS A 70 3.61 -9.55 -21.03
C LYS A 70 3.02 -10.44 -19.94
N THR A 71 1.86 -11.04 -20.20
CA THR A 71 1.12 -11.89 -19.24
C THR A 71 1.95 -13.06 -18.71
N TRP A 72 2.79 -13.65 -19.56
CA TRP A 72 3.66 -14.78 -19.19
C TRP A 72 4.71 -14.42 -18.13
N SER A 73 5.20 -13.18 -18.13
CA SER A 73 6.19 -12.73 -17.14
C SER A 73 5.56 -12.56 -15.75
N VAL A 74 4.28 -12.15 -15.69
CA VAL A 74 3.53 -12.04 -14.42
C VAL A 74 3.36 -13.41 -13.77
N LEU A 75 2.96 -14.41 -14.57
CA LEU A 75 2.72 -15.77 -14.07
C LEU A 75 4.00 -16.40 -13.49
N TYR A 76 5.15 -16.20 -14.14
CA TYR A 76 6.43 -16.71 -13.63
C TYR A 76 6.86 -16.05 -12.32
N ILE A 77 6.67 -14.73 -12.19
CA ILE A 77 6.96 -13.99 -10.95
C ILE A 77 6.04 -14.46 -9.82
N ASP A 78 4.75 -14.64 -10.09
CA ASP A 78 3.79 -15.08 -9.07
C ASP A 78 4.06 -16.52 -8.62
N PHE A 79 4.43 -17.41 -9.55
CA PHE A 79 4.79 -18.78 -9.23
C PHE A 79 6.08 -18.87 -8.38
N THR A 80 7.13 -18.17 -8.79
CA THR A 80 8.39 -18.10 -8.01
C THR A 80 8.17 -17.47 -6.64
N THR A 81 7.32 -16.43 -6.54
CA THR A 81 6.94 -15.84 -5.26
C THR A 81 6.19 -16.83 -4.37
N ALA A 82 5.27 -17.62 -4.92
CA ALA A 82 4.52 -18.61 -4.16
C ALA A 82 5.44 -19.68 -3.56
N ILE A 83 6.46 -20.12 -4.32
CA ILE A 83 7.49 -21.04 -3.81
C ILE A 83 8.27 -20.38 -2.67
N VAL A 84 8.76 -19.15 -2.86
CA VAL A 84 9.49 -18.40 -1.82
C VAL A 84 8.64 -18.23 -0.55
N ALA A 85 7.35 -17.93 -0.70
CA ALA A 85 6.41 -17.81 0.41
C ALA A 85 6.25 -19.13 1.15
N LEU A 86 6.04 -20.25 0.44
CA LEU A 86 5.90 -21.57 1.05
C LEU A 86 7.17 -21.98 1.79
N THR A 87 8.34 -21.85 1.16
CA THR A 87 9.63 -22.21 1.77
C THR A 87 9.95 -21.30 2.95
N GLY A 88 9.70 -19.99 2.81
CA GLY A 88 9.93 -19.01 3.86
C GLY A 88 9.05 -19.27 5.07
N CYS A 89 7.74 -19.47 4.85
CA CYS A 89 6.81 -19.82 5.92
C CYS A 89 7.17 -21.13 6.59
N TYR A 90 7.55 -22.18 5.83
CA TYR A 90 7.92 -23.47 6.41
C TYR A 90 9.15 -23.36 7.32
N ILE A 91 10.21 -22.71 6.85
CA ILE A 91 11.47 -22.58 7.60
C ILE A 91 11.31 -21.64 8.79
N LEU A 92 10.77 -20.43 8.59
CA LEU A 92 10.68 -19.44 9.66
C LEU A 92 9.62 -19.80 10.71
N SER A 93 8.53 -20.47 10.32
CA SER A 93 7.52 -20.94 11.29
C SER A 93 8.11 -21.91 12.31
N GLY A 94 9.07 -22.75 11.89
CA GLY A 94 9.75 -23.68 12.80
C GLY A 94 10.50 -23.01 13.95
N TYR A 95 11.02 -21.79 13.75
CA TYR A 95 11.78 -21.06 14.75
C TYR A 95 10.96 -19.98 15.48
N TYR A 96 10.09 -19.28 14.76
CA TYR A 96 9.41 -18.07 15.25
C TYR A 96 7.88 -18.17 15.27
N GLN A 97 7.33 -19.37 15.05
CA GLN A 97 5.88 -19.64 15.05
C GLN A 97 5.12 -18.65 14.14
N VAL A 98 4.14 -17.93 14.70
CA VAL A 98 3.30 -16.96 13.97
C VAL A 98 4.12 -15.80 13.41
N PHE A 99 5.09 -15.27 14.17
CA PHE A 99 5.98 -14.21 13.67
C PHE A 99 6.80 -14.70 12.47
N GLY A 100 7.20 -15.97 12.49
CA GLY A 100 7.93 -16.59 11.39
C GLY A 100 7.13 -16.61 10.09
N VAL A 101 5.85 -16.95 10.18
CA VAL A 101 4.93 -16.91 9.02
C VAL A 101 4.79 -15.48 8.49
N ILE A 102 4.60 -14.49 9.37
CA ILE A 102 4.46 -13.08 8.98
C ILE A 102 5.72 -12.59 8.26
N TRP A 103 6.90 -12.84 8.81
CA TRP A 103 8.17 -12.46 8.19
C TRP A 103 8.41 -13.20 6.87
N GLY A 104 8.06 -14.49 6.78
CA GLY A 104 8.13 -15.26 5.54
C GLY A 104 7.26 -14.66 4.45
N LEU A 105 6.03 -14.26 4.80
CA LEU A 105 5.11 -13.57 3.90
C LEU A 105 5.65 -12.20 3.47
N VAL A 106 6.20 -11.40 4.39
CA VAL A 106 6.81 -10.10 4.08
C VAL A 106 7.97 -10.27 3.10
N ILE A 107 8.89 -11.21 3.36
CA ILE A 107 10.04 -11.50 2.50
C ILE A 107 9.57 -11.89 1.09
N ALA A 108 8.58 -12.77 1.00
CA ALA A 108 8.03 -13.19 -0.29
C ALA A 108 7.43 -12.00 -1.07
N GLN A 109 6.68 -11.11 -0.41
CA GLN A 109 6.13 -9.95 -1.10
C GLN A 109 7.20 -8.92 -1.47
N ILE A 110 8.26 -8.77 -0.68
CA ILE A 110 9.42 -7.95 -1.06
C ILE A 110 10.06 -8.52 -2.33
N PHE A 111 10.30 -9.83 -2.37
CA PHE A 111 10.82 -10.50 -3.56
C PHE A 111 9.94 -10.24 -4.78
N ARG A 112 8.62 -10.40 -4.63
CA ARG A 112 7.64 -10.10 -5.68
C ARG A 112 7.70 -8.65 -6.14
N ALA A 113 7.73 -7.70 -5.20
CA ALA A 113 7.80 -6.27 -5.48
C ALA A 113 9.09 -5.92 -6.23
N VAL A 114 10.24 -6.48 -5.83
CA VAL A 114 11.53 -6.28 -6.49
C VAL A 114 11.53 -6.90 -7.88
N ALA A 115 11.01 -8.12 -8.04
CA ALA A 115 10.91 -8.77 -9.34
C ALA A 115 10.03 -7.96 -10.31
N PHE A 116 8.86 -7.49 -9.85
CA PHE A 116 8.02 -6.58 -10.64
C PHE A 116 8.69 -5.24 -10.90
N TYR A 117 9.44 -4.69 -9.95
CA TYR A 117 10.15 -3.43 -10.13
C TYR A 117 11.23 -3.56 -11.23
N VAL A 118 12.03 -4.63 -11.21
CA VAL A 118 13.05 -4.90 -12.23
C VAL A 118 12.43 -5.09 -13.61
N VAL A 119 11.33 -5.86 -13.70
CA VAL A 119 10.62 -6.07 -14.97
C VAL A 119 9.93 -4.79 -15.45
N SER A 120 9.33 -4.03 -14.54
CA SER A 120 8.67 -2.76 -14.83
C SER A 120 9.68 -1.70 -15.29
N GLN A 121 10.87 -1.60 -14.68
CA GLN A 121 11.91 -0.67 -15.10
C GLN A 121 12.35 -0.88 -16.56
N LYS A 122 12.42 -2.13 -17.03
CA LYS A 122 12.75 -2.45 -18.45
C LYS A 122 11.65 -2.03 -19.42
N VAL A 123 10.43 -1.85 -18.92
CA VAL A 123 9.23 -1.63 -19.73
C VAL A 123 8.81 -0.16 -19.70
N LEU A 124 8.83 0.50 -18.55
CA LEU A 124 8.53 1.92 -18.36
C LEU A 124 9.39 2.46 -17.21
N ALA A 125 10.30 3.39 -17.49
CA ALA A 125 11.00 4.12 -16.44
C ALA A 125 9.99 5.01 -15.69
N PHE A 126 9.44 4.51 -14.58
CA PHE A 126 8.50 5.24 -13.75
C PHE A 126 9.21 6.37 -13.01
N HIS A 127 8.97 7.61 -13.43
CA HIS A 127 9.17 8.79 -12.59
C HIS A 127 8.04 8.83 -11.54
N TYR A 128 8.15 8.04 -10.48
CA TYR A 128 7.31 8.21 -9.30
C TYR A 128 7.65 9.54 -8.62
N MET A 129 6.63 10.22 -8.08
CA MET A 129 6.81 11.40 -7.24
C MET A 129 7.29 10.98 -5.84
N TRP A 130 8.45 10.33 -5.79
CA TRP A 130 9.05 9.73 -4.59
C TRP A 130 9.09 10.69 -3.40
N ARG A 131 9.38 11.97 -3.66
CA ARG A 131 9.43 13.01 -2.63
C ARG A 131 8.10 13.19 -1.90
N GLN A 132 6.97 13.19 -2.61
CA GLN A 132 5.64 13.34 -2.00
C GLN A 132 5.20 12.08 -1.24
N LEU A 133 5.52 10.90 -1.78
CA LEU A 133 5.27 9.63 -1.09
C LEU A 133 6.11 9.49 0.19
N LEU A 134 7.36 9.93 0.18
CA LEU A 134 8.24 9.90 1.34
C LEU A 134 7.71 10.81 2.46
N TRP A 135 7.25 12.02 2.14
CA TRP A 135 6.61 12.90 3.12
C TRP A 135 5.34 12.28 3.72
N LEU A 136 4.51 11.64 2.89
CA LEU A 136 3.32 10.94 3.38
C LEU A 136 3.67 9.74 4.25
N ALA A 137 4.66 8.93 3.85
CA ALA A 137 5.13 7.79 4.63
C ALA A 137 5.71 8.25 5.97
N LEU A 138 6.49 9.33 6.00
CA LEU A 138 7.00 9.93 7.24
C LEU A 138 5.86 10.42 8.15
N ALA A 139 4.84 11.08 7.59
CA ALA A 139 3.66 11.49 8.35
C ALA A 139 2.90 10.29 8.93
N CYS A 140 2.71 9.24 8.13
CA CYS A 140 2.11 7.97 8.55
C CYS A 140 2.89 7.33 9.71
N ILE A 141 4.21 7.22 9.60
CA ILE A 141 5.08 6.68 10.64
C ILE A 141 4.99 7.54 11.91
N GLY A 142 5.04 8.86 11.78
CA GLY A 142 4.88 9.79 12.89
C GLY A 142 3.59 9.56 13.66
N LEU A 143 2.45 9.48 12.96
CA LEU A 143 1.14 9.19 13.56
C LEU A 143 1.09 7.83 14.27
N VAL A 144 1.71 6.80 13.68
CA VAL A 144 1.80 5.43 14.25
C VAL A 144 2.69 5.39 15.51
N THR A 145 3.76 6.17 15.55
CA THR A 145 4.60 6.29 16.75
C THR A 145 3.92 7.12 17.84
N PHE A 146 3.11 8.11 17.46
CA PHE A 146 2.41 8.96 18.42
C PHE A 146 1.28 8.21 19.14
N ILE A 147 0.55 7.35 18.42
CA ILE A 147 -0.52 6.54 19.03
C ILE A 147 0.01 5.48 20.02
N THR A 148 1.22 4.97 19.81
CA THR A 148 1.83 4.00 20.74
C THR A 148 2.24 4.64 22.07
N LEU A 149 2.38 5.97 22.11
CA LEU A 149 2.65 6.74 23.32
C LEU A 149 1.37 7.17 24.06
N THR A 150 0.20 7.11 23.42
CA THR A 150 -1.05 7.54 24.04
C THR A 150 -1.78 6.38 24.73
N VAL A 151 -2.06 6.55 26.04
CA VAL A 151 -2.78 5.56 26.86
C VAL A 151 -4.29 5.77 26.85
N SER A 152 -4.75 7.00 26.54
CA SER A 152 -6.17 7.38 26.67
C SER A 152 -6.95 7.18 25.37
N ILE A 153 -8.11 6.49 25.46
CA ILE A 153 -9.03 6.24 24.34
C ILE A 153 -9.51 7.53 23.64
N TYR A 154 -9.74 8.60 24.39
CA TYR A 154 -10.17 9.89 23.83
C TYR A 154 -9.12 10.52 22.92
N LEU A 155 -7.84 10.41 23.27
CA LEU A 155 -6.74 10.89 22.45
C LEU A 155 -6.61 10.03 21.17
N GLN A 156 -6.84 8.73 21.27
CA GLN A 156 -6.82 7.83 20.12
C GLN A 156 -7.87 8.22 19.08
N VAL A 157 -9.10 8.51 19.51
CA VAL A 157 -10.17 8.98 18.63
C VAL A 157 -9.82 10.32 17.99
N LEU A 158 -9.28 11.27 18.75
CA LEU A 158 -8.85 12.57 18.24
C LEU A 158 -7.77 12.43 17.16
N ILE A 159 -6.78 11.54 17.38
CA ILE A 159 -5.73 11.25 16.40
C ILE A 159 -6.30 10.65 15.11
N VAL A 160 -7.33 9.79 15.19
CA VAL A 160 -8.02 9.27 13.99
C VAL A 160 -8.64 10.42 13.18
N PHE A 161 -9.40 11.31 13.82
CA PHE A 161 -9.99 12.47 13.13
C PHE A 161 -8.92 13.41 12.56
N PHE A 162 -7.85 13.67 13.31
CA PHE A 162 -6.73 14.47 12.85
C PHE A 162 -6.05 13.84 11.62
N SER A 163 -5.86 12.52 11.61
CA SER A 163 -5.26 11.81 10.47
C SER A 163 -6.10 11.94 9.21
N LEU A 164 -7.44 11.84 9.30
CA LEU A 164 -8.35 12.06 8.18
C LEU A 164 -8.21 13.48 7.61
N PHE A 165 -8.05 14.47 8.48
CA PHE A 165 -7.85 15.86 8.06
C PHE A 165 -6.51 16.05 7.35
N VAL A 166 -5.43 15.47 7.88
CA VAL A 166 -4.09 15.50 7.25
C VAL A 166 -4.11 14.82 5.89
N PHE A 167 -4.76 13.65 5.77
CA PHE A 167 -4.89 12.96 4.49
C PHE A 167 -5.74 13.76 3.49
N GLY A 168 -6.87 14.31 3.92
CA GLY A 168 -7.70 15.19 3.09
C GLY A 168 -6.93 16.42 2.58
N TYR A 169 -6.15 17.06 3.46
CA TYR A 169 -5.29 18.19 3.11
C TYR A 169 -4.18 17.79 2.12
N PHE A 170 -3.56 16.63 2.32
CA PHE A 170 -2.56 16.10 1.40
C PHE A 170 -3.14 15.84 0.01
N PHE A 171 -4.34 15.25 -0.09
CA PHE A 171 -5.01 15.04 -1.39
C PHE A 171 -5.42 16.37 -2.06
N TYR A 172 -5.80 17.37 -1.28
CA TYR A 172 -6.13 18.70 -1.77
C TYR A 172 -4.92 19.43 -2.35
N ILE A 173 -3.80 19.52 -1.61
CA ILE A 173 -2.57 20.17 -2.07
C ILE A 173 -2.00 19.50 -3.31
N ASN A 174 -1.99 18.17 -3.35
CA ASN A 174 -1.42 17.44 -4.48
C ASN A 174 -2.34 17.45 -5.72
N GLY A 175 -3.46 18.19 -5.67
CA GLY A 175 -4.34 18.43 -6.82
C GLY A 175 -4.99 17.15 -7.35
N PHE A 176 -5.01 16.07 -6.58
CA PHE A 176 -5.56 14.78 -7.00
C PHE A 176 -7.08 14.82 -7.20
N ILE A 177 -7.76 15.69 -6.45
CA ILE A 177 -9.20 15.91 -6.50
C ILE A 177 -9.60 17.04 -7.49
N GLY A 178 -8.64 17.84 -7.98
CA GLY A 178 -8.92 19.12 -8.65
C GLY A 178 -8.67 19.20 -10.17
N GLU A 179 -7.98 18.26 -10.82
CA GLU A 179 -7.62 18.37 -12.24
C GLU A 179 -8.59 17.67 -13.21
N ASN A 180 -9.88 17.98 -13.10
CA ASN A 180 -10.91 17.46 -14.01
C ASN A 180 -10.94 18.15 -15.39
N LYS A 181 -10.11 19.19 -15.62
CA LYS A 181 -10.11 19.92 -16.90
C LYS A 181 -9.32 19.22 -18.02
N LYS A 182 -8.21 18.53 -17.75
CA LYS A 182 -7.41 17.89 -18.84
C LYS A 182 -8.03 16.61 -19.40
N LEU A 183 -8.80 15.87 -18.59
CA LEU A 183 -9.38 14.60 -19.01
C LEU A 183 -10.57 14.80 -19.98
N SER A 184 -11.34 15.87 -19.82
CA SER A 184 -12.42 16.20 -20.77
C SER A 184 -11.89 16.61 -22.14
N TYR A 185 -10.76 17.35 -22.22
CA TYR A 185 -10.13 17.70 -23.49
C TYR A 185 -9.55 16.48 -24.23
N ILE A 186 -8.96 15.51 -23.51
CA ILE A 186 -8.40 14.29 -24.13
C ILE A 186 -9.52 13.38 -24.63
N ILE A 187 -10.61 13.22 -23.86
CA ILE A 187 -11.78 12.45 -24.31
C ILE A 187 -12.47 13.13 -25.49
N ALA A 188 -12.58 14.46 -25.50
CA ALA A 188 -13.11 15.23 -26.62
C ALA A 188 -12.24 15.11 -27.89
N ALA A 189 -10.90 15.16 -27.75
CA ALA A 189 -9.97 15.03 -28.87
C ALA A 189 -9.95 13.61 -29.46
N VAL A 190 -10.06 12.56 -28.64
CA VAL A 190 -10.16 11.17 -29.10
C VAL A 190 -11.52 10.91 -29.78
N ARG A 191 -12.62 11.49 -29.28
CA ARG A 191 -13.95 11.38 -29.89
C ARG A 191 -14.04 12.09 -31.26
N LEU A 192 -13.23 13.12 -31.50
CA LEU A 192 -13.09 13.80 -32.79
C LEU A 192 -12.25 13.00 -33.80
N LYS A 193 -11.24 12.25 -33.36
CA LYS A 193 -10.42 11.40 -34.25
C LYS A 193 -11.09 10.09 -34.69
N LEU A 194 -12.13 9.65 -33.99
CA LEU A 194 -12.90 8.43 -34.33
C LEU A 194 -14.14 8.70 -35.21
N LYS A 195 -14.31 9.94 -35.68
CA LYS A 195 -15.44 10.36 -36.53
C LYS A 195 -15.04 10.70 -37.98
N VAL A 196 -13.84 10.29 -38.41
CA VAL A 196 -13.35 10.39 -39.80
C VAL A 196 -13.15 9.00 -40.36
#